data_AF-A0A521XT52-F1
#
_entry.id   AF-A0A521XT52-F1
#
_cell.length_a   1.000
_cell.length_b   1.000
_cell.length_c   1.000
_cell.angle_alpha   90.00
_cell.angle_beta   90.00
_cell.angle_gamma   90.00
#
_symmetry.space_group_name_H-M   'P 1'
#
loop_
_entity.id
_entity.type
_entity.pdbx_description
1 polymer ?
#
loop_
_entity_poly.entity_id
_entity_poly.type
_entity_poly.pdbx_seq_one_letter_code
_entity_poly.pdbx_strand_id
1 'polypeptide(L)'
;MMMRTFGGTGGGPMRRKWFIASWLVIAIAAITVAGIACRGGAGSAAAATQRFGPKEADVTIEDGDWKTVHLTASKFEWQFRDDQKPVEVWGYNNQIPGPTLRFKPGDKVRIYFRNDLDEASSVHWHGLVVP
;
A
#
# COMPACT_ATOMS: atom_id res chain seq x y z
N MET A 1 -26.62 19.14 -81.58
CA MET A 1 -26.45 20.46 -82.21
C MET A 1 -26.90 21.49 -81.19
N MET A 2 -25.96 22.10 -80.46
CA MET A 2 -25.68 23.56 -80.46
C MET A 2 -26.91 24.39 -80.06
N MET A 3 -26.88 25.26 -79.04
CA MET A 3 -25.91 26.34 -78.86
C MET A 3 -26.28 27.18 -77.60
N ARG A 4 -25.28 27.91 -77.05
CA ARG A 4 -25.37 29.19 -76.28
C ARG A 4 -25.65 29.14 -74.77
N THR A 5 -25.11 29.99 -73.88
CA THR A 5 -23.84 30.75 -73.67
C THR A 5 -24.10 31.79 -72.54
N PHE A 6 -23.03 32.20 -71.82
CA PHE A 6 -22.87 33.41 -70.96
C PHE A 6 -23.68 33.44 -69.64
N GLY A 7 -23.22 34.01 -68.52
CA GLY A 7 -22.03 34.77 -68.09
C GLY A 7 -22.12 34.91 -66.55
N GLY A 8 -21.03 35.08 -65.80
CA GLY A 8 -20.47 36.39 -65.47
C GLY A 8 -20.94 36.90 -64.08
N THR A 9 -20.03 37.56 -63.35
CA THR A 9 -20.21 38.30 -62.07
C THR A 9 -20.21 37.43 -60.80
N GLY A 10 -19.54 37.73 -59.68
CA GLY A 10 -18.83 38.91 -59.22
C GLY A 10 -19.02 39.03 -57.70
N GLY A 11 -18.00 39.50 -56.97
CA GLY A 11 -18.22 40.28 -55.74
C GLY A 11 -18.08 39.58 -54.37
N GLY A 12 -17.08 40.05 -53.61
CA GLY A 12 -17.35 40.63 -52.28
C GLY A 12 -16.82 39.87 -51.06
N PRO A 13 -16.21 40.57 -50.07
CA PRO A 13 -15.48 39.96 -48.95
C PRO A 13 -16.43 39.45 -47.85
N MET A 14 -16.15 38.26 -47.31
CA MET A 14 -16.92 37.70 -46.20
C MET A 14 -16.60 38.37 -44.85
N ARG A 15 -17.70 38.63 -44.13
CA ARG A 15 -17.82 39.51 -42.96
C ARG A 15 -17.44 38.80 -41.66
N ARG A 16 -16.66 39.53 -40.86
CA ARG A 16 -16.23 39.44 -39.45
C ARG A 16 -17.27 38.92 -38.41
N LYS A 17 -17.81 37.72 -38.58
CA LYS A 17 -18.77 37.12 -37.63
C LYS A 17 -18.45 35.69 -37.16
N TRP A 18 -17.37 35.09 -37.66
CA TRP A 18 -17.02 33.68 -37.36
C TRP A 18 -15.98 33.46 -36.25
N PHE A 19 -15.48 34.52 -35.61
CA PHE A 19 -14.36 34.41 -34.65
C PHE A 19 -14.74 34.25 -33.16
N ILE A 20 -16.02 34.30 -32.78
CA ILE A 20 -16.41 34.32 -31.35
C ILE A 20 -16.92 32.96 -30.84
N ALA A 21 -17.29 32.02 -31.71
CA ALA A 21 -17.87 30.74 -31.28
C ALA A 21 -16.84 29.67 -30.83
N SER A 22 -15.52 29.89 -31.00
CA SER A 22 -14.50 28.84 -30.79
C SER A 22 -13.80 28.85 -29.44
N TRP A 23 -13.99 29.86 -28.57
CA TRP A 23 -13.25 29.94 -27.30
C TRP A 23 -14.00 29.40 -26.08
N LEU A 24 -15.31 29.16 -26.16
CA LEU A 24 -16.12 28.74 -25.00
C LEU A 24 -16.18 27.22 -24.79
N VAL A 25 -15.86 26.40 -25.79
CA VAL A 25 -15.89 24.92 -25.66
C VAL A 25 -14.63 24.37 -24.99
N ILE A 26 -13.48 25.05 -25.12
CA ILE A 26 -12.20 24.58 -24.55
C ILE A 26 -12.13 24.81 -23.02
N ALA A 27 -12.82 25.83 -22.49
CA ALA A 27 -12.76 26.15 -21.07
C ALA A 27 -13.51 25.13 -20.16
N ILE A 28 -14.57 24.48 -20.66
CA ILE A 28 -15.36 23.53 -19.85
C ILE A 28 -14.68 22.16 -19.75
N ALA A 29 -13.95 21.72 -20.78
CA ALA A 29 -13.21 20.44 -20.75
C ALA A 29 -12.00 20.45 -19.80
N ALA A 30 -11.46 21.62 -19.47
CA ALA A 30 -10.31 21.75 -18.57
C ALA A 30 -10.67 21.57 -17.08
N ILE A 31 -11.92 21.86 -16.68
CA ILE A 31 -12.32 21.86 -15.26
C ILE A 31 -12.63 20.44 -14.76
N THR A 32 -13.06 19.51 -15.62
CA THR A 32 -13.35 18.12 -15.21
C THR A 32 -12.10 17.25 -15.04
N VAL A 33 -10.99 17.55 -15.74
CA VAL A 33 -9.74 16.76 -15.64
C VAL A 33 -8.93 17.12 -14.38
N ALA A 34 -9.01 18.36 -13.90
CA ALA A 34 -8.24 18.81 -12.72
C ALA A 34 -8.81 18.28 -11.38
N GLY A 35 -10.10 17.92 -11.32
CA GLY A 35 -10.73 17.44 -10.09
C GLY A 35 -10.40 15.98 -9.71
N ILE A 36 -9.93 15.18 -10.67
CA ILE A 36 -9.65 13.74 -10.46
C ILE A 36 -8.23 13.50 -9.90
N ALA A 37 -7.32 14.46 -10.07
CA ALA A 37 -5.89 14.25 -9.79
C ALA A 37 -5.48 14.34 -8.31
N CYS A 38 -6.34 14.82 -7.40
CA CYS A 38 -5.98 15.00 -5.99
C CYS A 38 -6.55 13.96 -5.02
N ARG A 39 -7.12 12.84 -5.52
CA ARG A 39 -7.48 11.70 -4.67
C ARG A 39 -6.28 10.77 -4.41
N GLY A 40 -5.09 11.36 -4.23
CA GLY A 40 -3.94 10.68 -3.66
C GLY A 40 -4.25 10.38 -2.20
N GLY A 41 -4.57 9.12 -1.91
CA GLY A 41 -4.99 8.67 -0.60
C GLY A 41 -4.01 9.13 0.46
N ALA A 42 -4.49 9.89 1.44
CA ALA A 42 -3.87 9.91 2.75
C ALA A 42 -3.96 8.48 3.29
N GLY A 43 -2.92 7.68 3.02
CA GLY A 43 -2.69 6.45 3.75
C GLY A 43 -2.64 6.85 5.21
N SER A 44 -3.72 6.54 5.94
CA SER A 44 -3.82 6.85 7.36
C SER A 44 -2.58 6.30 8.06
N ALA A 45 -2.03 7.03 9.02
CA ALA A 45 -0.94 6.51 9.86
C ALA A 45 -1.29 5.11 10.43
N ALA A 46 -2.58 4.82 10.64
CA ALA A 46 -3.07 3.49 11.02
C ALA A 46 -2.76 2.37 9.99
N ALA A 47 -2.76 2.67 8.69
CA ALA A 47 -2.40 1.73 7.64
C ALA A 47 -0.89 1.47 7.57
N ALA A 48 -0.07 2.50 7.84
CA ALA A 48 1.38 2.34 7.96
C ALA A 48 1.76 1.54 9.22
N THR A 49 1.09 1.78 10.34
CA THR A 49 1.25 0.99 11.57
C THR A 49 0.83 -0.47 11.38
N GLN A 50 -0.19 -0.73 10.55
CA GLN A 50 -0.56 -2.12 10.20
C GLN A 50 0.47 -2.83 9.32
N ARG A 51 1.25 -2.11 8.52
CA ARG A 51 2.25 -2.70 7.62
C ARG A 51 3.61 -2.92 8.28
N PHE A 52 4.01 -2.04 9.19
CA PHE A 52 5.36 -2.04 9.78
C PHE A 52 5.39 -2.15 11.32
N GLY A 53 4.23 -2.10 11.99
CA GLY A 53 4.14 -2.26 13.44
C GLY A 53 4.13 -3.72 13.86
N PRO A 54 4.68 -4.06 15.04
CA PRO A 54 4.64 -5.43 15.52
C PRO A 54 3.20 -5.81 15.89
N LYS A 55 2.66 -6.83 15.23
CA LYS A 55 1.40 -7.45 15.66
C LYS A 55 1.62 -8.14 16.99
N GLU A 56 0.59 -8.18 17.83
CA GLU A 56 0.63 -8.98 19.06
C GLU A 56 0.64 -10.48 18.69
N ALA A 57 1.30 -11.30 19.48
CA ALA A 57 1.27 -12.74 19.29
C ALA A 57 -0.09 -13.34 19.65
N ASP A 58 -0.45 -14.40 18.95
CA ASP A 58 -1.57 -15.26 19.34
C ASP A 58 -1.19 -16.01 20.62
N VAL A 59 -1.95 -15.76 21.69
CA VAL A 59 -1.78 -16.40 22.99
C VAL A 59 -2.94 -17.36 23.21
N THR A 60 -2.64 -18.65 23.39
CA THR A 60 -3.61 -19.66 23.82
C THR A 60 -3.47 -19.91 25.31
N ILE A 61 -4.56 -20.34 25.96
CA ILE A 61 -4.53 -20.80 27.36
C ILE A 61 -4.66 -22.31 27.35
N GLU A 62 -3.63 -22.99 27.84
CA GLU A 62 -3.49 -24.45 27.81
C GLU A 62 -3.04 -24.99 29.17
N ASP A 63 -3.14 -26.31 29.37
CA ASP A 63 -2.66 -27.01 30.58
C ASP A 63 -3.08 -26.34 31.90
N GLY A 64 -4.34 -25.87 31.98
CA GLY A 64 -4.85 -25.10 33.10
C GLY A 64 -4.70 -23.60 32.87
N ASP A 65 -3.63 -23.00 33.37
CA ASP A 65 -3.39 -21.55 33.39
C ASP A 65 -2.14 -21.11 32.61
N TRP A 66 -1.57 -21.98 31.76
CA TRP A 66 -0.41 -21.62 30.95
C TRP A 66 -0.82 -20.80 29.74
N LYS A 67 -0.20 -19.62 29.60
CA LYS A 67 -0.26 -18.81 28.40
C LYS A 67 0.78 -19.34 27.41
N THR A 68 0.30 -20.05 26.40
CA THR A 68 1.13 -20.66 25.37
C THR A 68 1.24 -19.74 24.16
N VAL A 69 2.45 -19.62 23.62
CA VAL A 69 2.74 -18.94 22.36
C VAL A 69 3.61 -19.83 21.48
N HIS A 70 3.30 -19.87 20.19
CA HIS A 70 4.13 -20.50 19.16
C HIS A 70 4.95 -19.44 18.42
N LEU A 71 6.27 -19.60 18.46
CA LEU A 71 7.23 -18.73 17.81
C LEU A 71 8.03 -19.53 16.79
N THR A 72 7.86 -19.24 15.51
CA THR A 72 8.55 -19.91 14.42
C THR A 72 9.55 -18.96 13.78
N ALA A 73 10.84 -19.31 13.81
CA ALA A 73 11.87 -18.63 13.02
C ALA A 73 11.87 -19.18 11.58
N SER A 74 11.74 -18.28 10.60
CA SER A 74 11.68 -18.65 9.17
C SER A 74 12.27 -17.57 8.27
N LYS A 75 12.59 -17.95 7.02
CA LYS A 75 12.90 -17.04 5.92
C LYS A 75 11.61 -16.61 5.23
N PHE A 76 11.48 -15.34 4.87
CA PHE A 76 10.36 -14.83 4.07
C PHE A 76 10.75 -13.54 3.34
N GLU A 77 9.97 -13.16 2.32
CA GLU A 77 10.17 -11.88 1.63
C GLU A 77 9.52 -10.72 2.41
N TRP A 78 10.29 -9.64 2.59
CA TRP A 78 9.81 -8.42 3.23
C TRP A 78 10.20 -7.18 2.45
N GLN A 79 9.25 -6.25 2.32
CA GLN A 79 9.47 -4.98 1.63
C GLN A 79 9.47 -3.85 2.66
N PHE A 80 10.65 -3.29 2.94
CA PHE A 80 10.79 -2.20 3.90
C PHE A 80 10.23 -0.87 3.41
N ARG A 81 10.26 -0.65 2.09
CA ARG A 81 9.78 0.58 1.45
C ARG A 81 9.11 0.26 0.13
N ASP A 82 8.04 0.99 -0.18
CA ASP A 82 7.24 0.76 -1.39
C ASP A 82 8.03 0.96 -2.70
N ASP A 83 9.10 1.76 -2.66
CA ASP A 83 9.98 2.05 -3.80
C ASP A 83 11.11 1.01 -3.99
N GLN A 84 11.20 -0.02 -3.14
CA GLN A 84 12.25 -1.03 -3.16
C GLN A 84 11.69 -2.41 -3.44
N LYS A 85 12.51 -3.29 -4.05
CA LYS A 85 12.14 -4.70 -4.18
C LYS A 85 12.08 -5.36 -2.80
N PRO A 86 11.17 -6.34 -2.59
CA PRO A 86 11.23 -7.21 -1.43
C PRO A 86 12.61 -7.86 -1.34
N VAL A 87 13.08 -8.06 -0.11
CA VAL A 87 14.31 -8.79 0.19
C VAL A 87 13.97 -9.97 1.08
N GLU A 88 14.71 -11.07 0.93
CA GLU A 88 14.60 -12.18 1.87
C GLU A 88 15.15 -11.75 3.24
N VAL A 89 14.39 -12.04 4.28
CA VAL A 89 14.70 -11.71 5.67
C VAL A 89 14.44 -12.91 6.56
N TRP A 90 15.05 -12.90 7.74
CA TRP A 90 14.78 -13.87 8.79
C TRP A 90 14.00 -13.17 9.90
N GLY A 91 12.98 -13.83 10.42
CA GLY A 91 12.15 -13.27 11.48
C GLY A 91 11.26 -14.31 12.10
N TYR A 92 10.37 -13.84 12.98
CA TYR A 92 9.46 -14.70 13.69
C TYR A 92 8.04 -14.55 13.14
N ASN A 93 7.35 -15.67 12.94
CA ASN A 93 5.96 -15.74 12.48
C ASN A 93 5.72 -14.91 11.19
N ASN A 94 6.67 -14.95 10.26
CA ASN A 94 6.63 -14.23 8.97
C ASN A 94 6.38 -12.71 9.11
N GLN A 95 7.00 -12.09 10.13
CA GLN A 95 6.80 -10.69 10.45
C GLN A 95 8.10 -10.00 10.89
N ILE A 96 8.28 -8.74 10.48
CA ILE A 96 9.32 -7.84 11.01
C ILE A 96 8.71 -6.51 11.44
N PRO A 97 8.93 -6.06 12.69
CA PRO A 97 9.53 -6.80 13.81
C PRO A 97 8.71 -8.05 14.17
N GLY A 98 9.29 -9.01 14.89
CA GLY A 98 8.55 -10.19 15.37
C GLY A 98 7.34 -9.82 16.24
N PRO A 99 6.45 -10.77 16.56
CA PRO A 99 5.22 -10.46 17.27
C PRO A 99 5.49 -9.98 18.71
N THR A 100 4.70 -9.03 19.18
CA THR A 100 4.77 -8.52 20.55
C THR A 100 4.20 -9.57 21.51
N LEU A 101 4.98 -9.94 22.52
CA LEU A 101 4.54 -10.82 23.60
C LEU A 101 4.15 -9.99 24.81
N ARG A 102 2.89 -10.06 25.23
CA ARG A 102 2.35 -9.24 26.33
C ARG A 102 1.79 -10.11 27.45
N PHE A 103 2.45 -10.05 28.60
CA PHE A 103 2.09 -10.80 29.80
C PHE A 103 2.00 -9.87 31.02
N LYS A 104 1.40 -10.38 32.09
CA LYS A 104 1.33 -9.74 33.40
C LYS A 104 2.29 -10.46 34.37
N PRO A 105 2.82 -9.76 35.38
CA PRO A 105 3.55 -10.40 36.46
C PRO A 105 2.73 -11.52 37.10
N GLY A 106 3.35 -12.69 37.31
CA GLY A 106 2.70 -13.88 37.85
C GLY A 106 2.08 -14.83 36.81
N ASP A 107 2.00 -14.43 35.53
CA ASP A 107 1.57 -15.34 34.46
C ASP A 107 2.54 -16.53 34.32
N LYS A 108 1.99 -17.74 34.14
CA LYS A 108 2.76 -18.88 33.67
C LYS A 108 2.79 -18.86 32.16
N VAL A 109 3.98 -18.73 31.58
CA VAL A 109 4.15 -18.56 30.13
C VAL A 109 4.94 -19.74 29.56
N ARG A 110 4.44 -20.32 28.48
CA ARG A 110 5.14 -21.34 27.69
C ARG A 110 5.33 -20.84 26.27
N ILE A 111 6.57 -20.90 25.79
CA ILE A 111 6.90 -20.48 24.43
C ILE A 111 7.46 -21.68 23.69
N TYR A 112 6.73 -22.18 22.70
CA TYR A 112 7.21 -23.20 21.79
C TYR A 112 7.99 -22.52 20.67
N PHE A 113 9.31 -22.69 20.72
CA PHE A 113 10.18 -22.22 19.66
C PHE A 113 10.37 -23.31 18.60
N ARG A 114 10.06 -22.98 17.35
CA ARG A 114 10.31 -23.81 16.17
C ARG A 114 11.32 -23.10 15.27
N ASN A 115 12.38 -23.79 14.92
CA ASN A 115 13.38 -23.27 14.00
C ASN A 115 13.22 -23.93 12.63
N ASP A 116 12.69 -23.19 11.66
CA ASP A 116 12.58 -23.60 10.25
C ASP A 116 13.70 -22.95 9.39
N LEU A 117 14.77 -22.43 10.01
CA LEU A 117 15.98 -21.96 9.33
C LEU A 117 16.97 -23.12 9.12
N ASP A 118 17.87 -22.95 8.14
CA ASP A 118 18.97 -23.90 7.89
C ASP A 118 20.08 -23.83 8.96
N GLU A 119 20.06 -22.78 9.81
CA GLU A 119 21.06 -22.53 10.84
C GLU A 119 20.54 -22.83 12.25
N ALA A 120 21.42 -23.36 13.10
CA ALA A 120 21.12 -23.54 14.51
C ALA A 120 20.81 -22.18 15.18
N SER A 121 19.67 -22.10 15.85
CA SER A 121 19.16 -20.85 16.43
C SER A 121 18.72 -21.03 17.87
N SER A 122 18.92 -19.97 18.67
CA SER A 122 18.48 -19.90 20.07
C SER A 122 17.85 -18.54 20.35
N VAL A 123 16.87 -18.49 21.26
CA VAL A 123 16.20 -17.24 21.66
C VAL A 123 16.78 -16.75 22.98
N HIS A 124 17.23 -15.50 23.02
CA HIS A 124 17.62 -14.81 24.24
C HIS A 124 16.56 -13.77 24.63
N TRP A 125 16.06 -13.90 25.85
CA TRP A 125 15.06 -12.98 26.41
C TRP A 125 15.75 -11.86 27.18
N HIS A 126 15.93 -10.71 26.52
CA HIS A 126 16.62 -9.59 27.15
C HIS A 126 15.80 -9.04 28.33
N GLY A 127 16.39 -9.08 29.53
CA GLY A 127 15.79 -8.55 30.75
C GLY A 127 14.80 -9.48 31.47
N LEU A 128 14.61 -10.72 31.00
CA LEU A 128 13.82 -11.72 31.73
C LEU A 128 14.74 -12.70 32.47
N VAL A 129 14.35 -13.02 33.70
CA VAL A 129 14.93 -14.14 34.43
C VAL A 129 14.26 -15.41 33.91
N VAL A 130 15.01 -16.22 33.18
CA VAL A 130 14.56 -17.48 32.59
C VAL A 130 15.30 -18.65 33.25
N PRO A 131 14.65 -19.82 33.41
CA PRO A 131 15.25 -21.00 34.04
C PRO A 131 16.36 -21.63 33.19
#